data_AF-A0A3N5RBX3-F1
#
_entry.id   AF-A0A3N5RBX3-F1
#
_cell.length_a   1.000
_cell.length_b   1.000
_cell.length_c   1.000
_cell.angle_alpha   90.00
_cell.angle_beta   90.00
_cell.angle_gamma   90.00
#
_symmetry.space_group_name_H-M   'P 1'
#
loop_
_entity.id
_entity.type
_entity.pdbx_description
1 polymer ?
#
loop_
_entity_poly.entity_id
_entity_poly.type
_entity_poly.pdbx_seq_one_letter_code
_entity_poly.pdbx_strand_id
1 'polypeptide(L)'
;MNIVTNALLRSYRGRHFRAFVKRWDLIEALALRVYRGGIASKEDEQEYTDVRNWLLKKYAYWQPILKPYWETAMIAGEQASEDPFLRTLSIENASDFIKNWQAIQVLPAARESLNKFLLDQIELPNQPAEP
;
A
#
# COMPACT_ATOMS: atom_id res chain seq x y z
N MET A 1 -7.90 5.88 6.04
CA MET A 1 -8.47 4.75 5.30
C MET A 1 -9.48 5.21 4.28
N ASN A 2 -9.33 4.77 3.03
CA ASN A 2 -10.26 5.07 1.94
C ASN A 2 -11.64 4.40 2.17
N ILE A 3 -12.74 5.06 1.79
CA ILE A 3 -14.13 4.57 1.97
C ILE A 3 -14.35 3.22 1.27
N VAL A 4 -13.84 3.06 0.05
CA VAL A 4 -13.95 1.83 -0.75
C VAL A 4 -13.22 0.69 -0.05
N THR A 5 -11.97 0.90 0.35
CA THR A 5 -11.19 -0.09 1.08
C THR A 5 -11.87 -0.49 2.40
N ASN A 6 -12.44 0.47 3.13
CA ASN A 6 -13.17 0.20 4.37
C ASN A 6 -14.40 -0.69 4.12
N ALA A 7 -15.17 -0.40 3.07
CA ALA A 7 -16.32 -1.22 2.70
C ALA A 7 -15.92 -2.66 2.35
N LEU A 8 -14.88 -2.84 1.53
CA LEU A 8 -14.38 -4.17 1.15
C LEU A 8 -13.85 -4.95 2.36
N LEU A 9 -13.08 -4.29 3.24
CA LEU A 9 -12.56 -4.91 4.45
C LEU A 9 -13.65 -5.34 5.43
N ARG A 10 -14.88 -4.83 5.36
CA ARG A 10 -15.98 -5.34 6.21
C ARG A 10 -16.36 -6.77 5.84
N SER A 11 -16.35 -7.08 4.54
CA SER A 11 -16.77 -8.38 3.99
C SER A 11 -15.64 -9.40 3.91
N TYR A 12 -14.38 -8.97 3.73
CA TYR A 12 -13.22 -9.86 3.62
C TYR A 12 -12.77 -10.43 4.98
N ARG A 13 -12.61 -11.74 5.18
CA ARG A 13 -12.37 -12.33 6.52
C ARG A 13 -10.91 -12.52 6.93
N GLY A 14 -9.95 -12.42 6.02
CA GLY A 14 -8.52 -12.65 6.32
C GLY A 14 -7.95 -11.62 7.30
N ARG A 15 -7.36 -12.08 8.41
CA ARG A 15 -6.87 -11.19 9.48
C ARG A 15 -5.51 -10.60 9.16
N HIS A 16 -4.63 -11.38 8.54
CA HIS A 16 -3.28 -10.96 8.19
C HIS A 16 -3.31 -9.92 7.08
N PHE A 17 -4.14 -10.11 6.04
CA PHE A 17 -4.24 -9.11 4.98
C PHE A 17 -4.93 -7.82 5.45
N ARG A 18 -5.97 -7.91 6.30
CA ARG A 18 -6.54 -6.72 6.98
C ARG A 18 -5.48 -5.92 7.73
N ALA A 19 -4.58 -6.60 8.45
CA ALA A 19 -3.49 -5.95 9.16
C ALA A 19 -2.44 -5.33 8.22
N PHE A 20 -2.22 -5.94 7.06
CA PHE A 20 -1.37 -5.40 6.00
C PHE A 20 -1.95 -4.10 5.43
N VAL A 21 -3.21 -4.12 4.99
CA VAL A 21 -3.89 -2.94 4.44
C VAL A 21 -3.93 -1.79 5.44
N LYS A 22 -4.23 -2.07 6.72
CA LYS A 22 -4.23 -1.03 7.77
C LYS A 22 -2.87 -0.36 7.96
N ARG A 23 -1.77 -1.10 7.81
CA ARG A 23 -0.43 -0.52 7.92
C ARG A 23 -0.01 0.19 6.63
N TRP A 24 -0.47 -0.29 5.49
CA TRP A 24 -0.31 0.43 4.22
C TRP A 24 -0.99 1.81 4.27
N ASP A 25 -2.19 1.89 4.85
CA ASP A 25 -2.88 3.17 5.09
C ASP A 25 -2.08 4.17 5.92
N LEU A 26 -1.28 3.69 6.88
CA LEU A 26 -0.40 4.55 7.69
C LEU A 26 0.71 5.16 6.83
N ILE A 27 1.37 4.35 6.00
CA ILE A 27 2.39 4.86 5.06
C ILE A 27 1.77 5.86 4.08
N GLU A 28 0.63 5.54 3.48
CA GLU A 28 -0.01 6.43 2.50
C GLU A 28 -0.37 7.79 3.14
N ALA A 29 -0.95 7.77 4.35
CA ALA A 29 -1.30 8.98 5.07
C ALA A 29 -0.06 9.80 5.46
N LEU A 30 0.99 9.13 5.95
CA LEU A 30 2.26 9.77 6.34
C LEU A 30 2.97 10.38 5.13
N ALA A 31 3.12 9.62 4.03
CA ALA A 31 3.74 10.10 2.80
C ALA A 31 3.04 11.35 2.25
N LEU A 32 1.71 11.34 2.21
CA LEU A 32 0.92 12.50 1.78
C LEU A 32 1.04 13.68 2.74
N ARG A 33 1.09 13.43 4.06
CA ARG A 33 1.29 14.46 5.09
C ARG A 33 2.65 15.14 4.91
N VAL A 34 3.73 14.37 4.79
CA VAL A 34 5.10 14.88 4.62
C VAL A 34 5.27 15.60 3.28
N TYR A 35 4.76 15.03 2.18
CA TYR A 35 4.82 15.66 0.86
C TYR A 35 4.13 17.04 0.84
N ARG A 36 2.92 17.13 1.42
CA ARG A 36 2.14 18.38 1.46
C ARG A 36 2.70 19.38 2.47
N GLY A 37 3.17 18.90 3.62
CA GLY A 37 3.75 19.74 4.67
C GLY A 37 5.14 20.27 4.34
N GLY A 38 5.88 19.56 3.48
CA GLY A 38 7.26 19.91 3.11
C GLY A 38 8.27 19.72 4.25
N ILE A 39 7.88 19.03 5.32
CA ILE A 39 8.69 18.75 6.50
C ILE A 39 8.33 17.36 7.03
N ALA A 40 9.34 16.63 7.52
CA ALA A 40 9.19 15.41 8.29
C ALA A 40 9.67 15.68 9.72
N SER A 41 8.81 15.39 10.71
CA SER A 41 9.19 15.42 12.12
C SER A 41 10.00 14.17 12.50
N LYS A 42 10.66 14.18 13.67
CA LYS A 42 11.33 12.97 14.18
C LYS A 42 10.34 11.84 14.44
N GLU A 43 9.12 12.20 14.83
CA GLU A 43 8.01 11.29 15.04
C GLU A 43 7.55 10.65 13.72
N ASP A 44 7.49 11.43 12.63
CA ASP A 44 7.19 10.89 11.28
C ASP A 44 8.27 9.90 10.83
N GLU A 45 9.55 10.21 11.06
CA GLU A 45 10.66 9.32 10.70
C GLU A 45 10.60 7.98 11.45
N GLN A 46 10.33 8.04 12.75
CA GLN A 46 10.21 6.85 13.58
C GLN A 46 8.98 6.02 13.19
N GLU A 47 7.81 6.66 13.03
CA GLU A 47 6.58 6.01 12.59
C GLU A 47 6.77 5.34 11.22
N TYR A 48 7.38 6.06 10.27
CA TYR A 48 7.66 5.54 8.94
C TYR A 48 8.59 4.33 9.00
N THR A 49 9.70 4.43 9.72
CA THR A 49 10.69 3.35 9.86
C THR A 49 10.05 2.08 10.42
N ASP A 50 9.26 2.19 11.49
CA ASP A 50 8.62 1.05 12.14
C ASP A 50 7.58 0.38 11.22
N VAL A 51 6.74 1.17 10.57
CA VAL A 51 5.69 0.66 9.68
C VAL A 51 6.30 0.08 8.41
N ARG A 52 7.29 0.75 7.81
CA ARG A 52 8.04 0.29 6.62
C ARG A 52 8.70 -1.05 6.86
N ASN A 53 9.43 -1.20 7.97
CA ASN A 53 10.12 -2.44 8.30
C ASN A 53 9.14 -3.60 8.49
N TRP A 54 7.98 -3.34 9.11
CA TRP A 54 6.93 -4.36 9.21
C TRP A 54 6.36 -4.71 7.84
N LEU A 55 6.08 -3.71 7.00
CA LEU A 55 5.50 -3.91 5.68
C LEU A 55 6.45 -4.66 4.77
N LEU A 56 7.74 -4.33 4.72
CA LEU A 56 8.75 -5.08 3.94
C LEU A 56 8.76 -6.57 4.31
N LYS A 57 8.76 -6.88 5.61
CA LYS A 57 8.73 -8.27 6.10
C LYS A 57 7.47 -9.02 5.68
N LYS A 58 6.31 -8.36 5.71
CA LYS A 58 5.03 -8.99 5.31
C LYS A 58 4.82 -8.98 3.81
N TYR A 59 5.39 -8.02 3.11
CA TYR A 59 5.23 -7.86 1.68
C TYR A 59 5.90 -9.00 0.92
N ALA A 60 7.02 -9.54 1.42
CA ALA A 60 7.64 -10.74 0.84
C ALA A 60 6.65 -11.91 0.62
N TYR A 61 5.67 -12.06 1.52
CA TYR A 61 4.59 -13.03 1.38
C TYR A 61 3.48 -12.58 0.43
N TRP A 62 3.07 -11.31 0.51
CA TRP A 62 1.97 -10.77 -0.30
C TRP A 62 2.36 -10.42 -1.74
N GLN A 63 3.65 -10.25 -2.03
CA GLN A 63 4.15 -9.83 -3.33
C GLN A 63 3.66 -10.73 -4.47
N PRO A 64 3.87 -12.07 -4.44
CA PRO A 64 3.38 -12.92 -5.52
C PRO A 64 1.85 -12.94 -5.65
N ILE A 65 1.13 -12.70 -4.54
CA ILE A 65 -0.33 -12.67 -4.50
C ILE A 65 -0.87 -11.36 -5.10
N LEU A 66 -0.24 -10.24 -4.78
CA LEU A 66 -0.65 -8.91 -5.24
C LEU A 66 -0.19 -8.60 -6.67
N LYS A 67 0.83 -9.31 -7.17
CA LYS A 67 1.40 -9.19 -8.51
C LYS A 67 0.37 -9.04 -9.64
N PRO A 68 -0.56 -9.99 -9.85
CA PRO A 68 -1.54 -9.88 -10.94
C PRO A 68 -2.42 -8.62 -10.86
N TYR A 69 -2.63 -8.07 -9.66
CA TYR A 69 -3.48 -6.89 -9.45
C TYR A 69 -2.73 -5.58 -9.63
N TRP A 70 -1.42 -5.52 -9.35
CA TRP A 70 -0.63 -4.32 -9.59
C TRP A 70 -0.06 -4.23 -11.00
N GLU A 71 0.21 -5.35 -11.67
CA GLU A 71 0.66 -5.34 -13.06
C GLU A 71 -0.38 -4.72 -14.00
N THR A 72 -1.66 -4.74 -13.63
CA THR A 72 -2.76 -4.11 -14.39
C THR A 72 -3.16 -2.73 -13.89
N ALA A 73 -2.49 -2.21 -12.85
CA ALA A 73 -2.77 -0.89 -12.30
C ALA A 73 -2.10 0.21 -13.14
N MET A 74 -2.66 1.42 -13.09
CA MET A 74 -2.16 2.55 -13.86
C MET A 74 -1.41 3.54 -12.96
N ILE A 75 -0.17 3.88 -13.33
CA ILE A 75 0.65 4.92 -12.70
C ILE A 75 0.83 6.04 -13.71
N ALA A 76 0.37 7.25 -13.38
CA ALA A 76 0.49 8.44 -14.24
C ALA A 76 -0.08 8.27 -15.68
N GLY A 77 -1.04 7.37 -15.87
CA GLY A 77 -1.66 7.12 -17.18
C GLY A 77 -0.98 6.01 -17.99
N GLU A 78 0.05 5.36 -17.45
CA GLU A 78 0.71 4.19 -18.03
C GLU A 78 0.51 2.97 -17.14
N GLN A 79 0.54 1.78 -17.72
CA GLN A 79 0.49 0.53 -16.94
C GLN A 79 1.74 0.45 -16.06
N ALA A 80 1.57 -0.01 -14.82
CA ALA A 80 2.68 -0.13 -13.88
C ALA A 80 3.78 -1.03 -14.45
N SER A 81 4.95 -0.43 -14.70
CA SER A 81 6.14 -1.12 -15.19
C SER A 81 6.95 -1.77 -14.07
N GLU A 82 6.68 -1.38 -12.83
CA GLU A 82 7.35 -1.84 -11.63
C GLU A 82 6.35 -1.98 -10.47
N ASP A 83 6.75 -2.75 -9.47
CA ASP A 83 5.96 -3.02 -8.28
C ASP A 83 5.76 -1.73 -7.45
N PRO A 84 4.53 -1.17 -7.39
CA PRO A 84 4.29 0.11 -6.72
C PRO A 84 4.50 0.02 -5.21
N PHE A 85 4.32 -1.17 -4.61
CA PHE A 85 4.55 -1.36 -3.17
C PHE A 85 6.04 -1.31 -2.88
N LEU A 86 6.86 -2.03 -3.66
CA LEU A 86 8.31 -1.97 -3.48
C LEU A 86 8.87 -0.58 -3.77
N ARG A 87 8.35 0.12 -4.77
CA ARG A 87 8.79 1.49 -5.06
C ARG A 87 8.49 2.48 -3.93
N THR A 88 7.35 2.34 -3.25
CA THR A 88 7.07 3.13 -2.04
C THR A 88 7.93 2.69 -0.87
N LEU A 89 8.14 1.39 -0.70
CA LEU A 89 8.91 0.83 0.43
C LEU A 89 10.43 0.92 0.22
N SER A 90 10.93 1.22 -0.98
CA SER A 90 12.35 1.45 -1.23
C SER A 90 12.83 2.80 -0.72
N ILE A 91 11.90 3.73 -0.49
CA ILE A 91 12.19 5.01 0.16
C ILE A 91 12.65 4.73 1.59
N GLU A 92 13.78 5.29 2.01
CA GLU A 92 14.39 4.93 3.29
C GLU A 92 13.88 5.78 4.44
N ASN A 93 13.64 7.07 4.20
CA ASN A 93 13.25 8.04 5.22
C ASN A 93 11.93 8.72 4.86
N ALA A 94 11.19 9.20 5.86
CA ALA A 94 9.97 9.95 5.64
C ALA A 94 10.27 11.27 4.89
N SER A 95 11.38 11.93 5.19
CA SER A 95 11.84 13.15 4.52
C SER A 95 12.01 13.01 3.01
N ASP A 96 12.26 11.79 2.52
CA ASP A 96 12.47 11.51 1.11
C ASP A 96 11.18 11.58 0.28
N PHE A 97 10.02 11.71 0.95
CA PHE A 97 8.76 12.07 0.29
C PHE A 97 8.66 13.57 -0.02
N ILE A 98 9.48 14.43 0.58
CA ILE A 98 9.40 15.88 0.37
C ILE A 98 9.74 16.20 -1.10
N LYS A 99 8.80 16.85 -1.81
CA LYS A 99 8.91 17.19 -3.24
C LYS A 99 9.12 15.99 -4.18
N ASN A 100 9.00 14.76 -3.68
CA ASN A 100 9.18 13.55 -4.47
C ASN A 100 7.84 13.12 -5.09
N TRP A 101 7.45 13.80 -6.17
CA TRP A 101 6.19 13.53 -6.84
C TRP A 101 6.10 12.09 -7.37
N GLN A 102 7.21 11.54 -7.85
CA GLN A 102 7.28 10.16 -8.36
C GLN A 102 6.92 9.13 -7.27
N ALA A 103 7.38 9.35 -6.04
CA ALA A 103 7.01 8.52 -4.88
C ALA A 103 5.51 8.61 -4.52
N ILE A 104 4.87 9.75 -4.77
CA ILE A 104 3.45 9.93 -4.47
C ILE A 104 2.57 9.35 -5.58
N GLN A 105 2.99 9.42 -6.84
CA GLN A 105 2.23 8.92 -7.99
C GLN A 105 2.02 7.40 -7.98
N VAL A 106 2.84 6.64 -7.25
CA VAL A 106 2.70 5.18 -7.15
C VAL A 106 1.66 4.73 -6.14
N LEU A 107 1.32 5.58 -5.15
CA LEU A 107 0.38 5.23 -4.07
C LEU A 107 -1.01 4.84 -4.58
N PRO A 108 -1.62 5.54 -5.55
CA PRO A 108 -2.92 5.16 -6.10
C PRO A 108 -2.91 3.79 -6.76
N ALA A 109 -1.84 3.42 -7.49
CA ALA A 109 -1.74 2.12 -8.12
C ALA A 109 -1.67 1.00 -7.10
N ALA A 110 -0.84 1.14 -6.06
CA ALA A 110 -0.80 0.19 -4.95
C ALA A 110 -2.18 0.05 -4.27
N ARG A 111 -2.87 1.17 -4.04
CA ARG A 111 -4.22 1.18 -3.47
C ARG A 111 -5.22 0.43 -4.35
N GLU A 112 -5.18 0.67 -5.66
CA GLU A 112 -6.03 -0.01 -6.64
C GLU A 112 -5.83 -1.52 -6.58
N SER A 113 -4.59 -1.98 -6.52
CA SER A 113 -4.25 -3.41 -6.41
C SER A 113 -4.81 -4.06 -5.15
N LEU A 114 -4.72 -3.37 -4.00
CA LEU A 114 -5.33 -3.86 -2.75
C LEU A 114 -6.84 -3.99 -2.88
N ASN A 115 -7.50 -3.00 -3.49
CA ASN A 115 -8.95 -3.02 -3.67
C ASN A 115 -9.39 -4.12 -4.65
N LYS A 116 -8.67 -4.31 -5.76
CA LYS A 116 -8.92 -5.39 -6.73
C LYS A 116 -8.77 -6.76 -6.09
N PHE A 117 -7.71 -6.99 -5.32
CA PHE A 117 -7.55 -8.24 -4.56
C PHE A 117 -8.70 -8.45 -3.57
N LEU A 118 -9.04 -7.44 -2.76
CA LEU A 118 -10.14 -7.57 -1.81
C LEU A 118 -11.47 -7.89 -2.49
N LEU A 119 -11.75 -7.27 -3.64
CA LEU A 119 -12.96 -7.51 -4.41
C LEU A 119 -13.01 -8.96 -4.90
N ASP A 120 -11.94 -9.45 -5.51
CA ASP A 120 -11.83 -10.82 -6.04
C ASP A 120 -12.04 -11.87 -4.93
N GLN A 121 -11.47 -11.64 -3.74
CA GLN A 121 -11.67 -12.52 -2.58
C GLN A 121 -13.08 -12.50 -2.00
N ILE A 122 -13.84 -11.42 -2.20
CA ILE A 122 -15.24 -11.32 -1.76
C ILE A 122 -16.16 -11.99 -2.79
N GLU A 123 -15.87 -11.84 -4.07
CA GLU A 123 -16.65 -12.42 -5.17
C GLU A 123 -16.42 -13.93 -5.33
N LEU A 124 -15.25 -14.45 -4.93
CA LEU A 124 -14.89 -15.87 -4.99
C LEU A 124 -14.71 -16.48 -3.58
N PRO A 125 -15.78 -16.59 -2.77
CA PRO A 125 -15.69 -16.95 -1.34
C PRO A 125 -15.22 -18.39 -1.04
N ASN A 126 -15.07 -19.24 -2.07
CA ASN A 126 -14.61 -20.63 -1.94
C ASN A 126 -13.09 -20.77 -2.06
N GLN A 127 -12.35 -19.69 -2.32
CA GLN A 127 -10.89 -19.70 -2.20
C GLN A 127 -10.49 -19.44 -0.75
N PRO A 128 -9.46 -20.13 -0.22
CA PRO A 128 -8.95 -19.82 1.10
C PRO A 128 -8.50 -18.35 1.12
N ALA A 129 -9.13 -17.54 1.98
CA ALA A 129 -8.88 -16.10 2.06
C ALA A 129 -7.43 -15.75 2.39
N GLU A 130 -6.70 -16.70 2.96
CA GLU A 130 -5.27 -16.71 3.26
C GLU A 130 -4.78 -18.16 3.03
N PRO A 131 -3.62 -18.38 2.37
CA PRO A 131 -2.95 -19.69 2.36
C PRO A 131 -2.75 -20.29 3.75
#